data_AF-A0A920EMS0-F1
#
_entry.id   AF-A0A920EMS0-F1
#
_cell.length_a   1.000
_cell.length_b   1.000
_cell.length_c   1.000
_cell.angle_alpha   90.00
_cell.angle_beta   90.00
_cell.angle_gamma   90.00
#
_symmetry.space_group_name_H-M   'P 1'
#
loop_
_entity.id
_entity.type
_entity.pdbx_description
1 polymer ?
#
loop_
_entity_poly.entity_id
_entity_poly.type
_entity_poly.pdbx_seq_one_letter_code
_entity_poly.pdbx_strand_id
1 'polypeptide(L)'
;MTAALGASLYSLAMFHLITHAFFKALLFLCAGSIIIKCHHEQDIRKIGGLRKYMPITYLAFMYASLSLIGFPITSGFYSKESIIDAIGYFGHTIPYLMLLLSIFTTTLYTSKIFFKVFFGESTLPKKNRMIILK
;
A
#
# COMPACT_ATOMS: atom_id res chain seq x y z
N MET A 1 -13.16 -7.76 -0.07
CA MET A 1 -14.21 -7.64 -1.10
C MET A 1 -15.06 -8.91 -1.20
N THR A 2 -14.47 -10.04 -1.58
CA THR A 2 -15.21 -11.32 -1.71
C THR A 2 -15.94 -11.73 -0.43
N ALA A 3 -15.29 -11.62 0.73
CA ALA A 3 -15.92 -11.87 2.03
C ALA A 3 -17.14 -10.97 2.29
N ALA A 4 -17.06 -9.68 1.92
CA ALA A 4 -18.18 -8.74 2.08
C ALA A 4 -19.35 -9.10 1.16
N LEU A 5 -19.08 -9.43 -0.12
CA LEU A 5 -20.11 -9.90 -1.05
C LEU A 5 -20.76 -11.21 -0.57
N GLY A 6 -19.96 -12.15 -0.05
CA GLY A 6 -20.45 -13.42 0.49
C GLY A 6 -21.37 -13.24 1.71
N ALA A 7 -21.15 -12.19 2.51
CA ALA A 7 -22.02 -11.80 3.62
C ALA A 7 -23.16 -10.84 3.20
N SER A 8 -23.41 -10.67 1.90
CA SER A 8 -24.41 -9.74 1.34
C SER A 8 -24.21 -8.26 1.72
N LEU A 9 -22.99 -7.85 2.07
CA LEU A 9 -22.59 -6.47 2.39
C LEU A 9 -22.22 -5.69 1.12
N TYR A 10 -23.15 -5.58 0.17
CA TYR A 10 -22.87 -5.05 -1.18
C TYR A 10 -22.38 -3.60 -1.17
N SER A 11 -23.00 -2.74 -0.35
CA SER A 11 -22.60 -1.33 -0.23
C SER A 11 -21.15 -1.19 0.28
N LEU A 12 -20.79 -1.95 1.32
CA LEU A 12 -19.43 -1.96 1.86
C LEU A 12 -18.41 -2.54 0.87
N ALA A 13 -18.80 -3.58 0.12
CA ALA A 13 -17.96 -4.14 -0.93
C ALA A 13 -17.66 -3.12 -2.04
N MET A 14 -18.66 -2.35 -2.47
CA MET A 14 -18.49 -1.28 -3.46
C MET A 14 -17.67 -0.11 -2.92
N PHE A 15 -17.90 0.31 -1.68
CA PHE A 15 -17.09 1.34 -1.04
C PHE A 15 -15.61 0.93 -0.96
N HIS A 16 -15.34 -0.31 -0.56
CA HIS A 16 -13.98 -0.83 -0.54
C HIS A 16 -13.37 -1.00 -1.94
N LEU A 17 -14.15 -1.38 -2.95
CA LEU A 17 -13.67 -1.45 -4.34
C LEU A 17 -13.14 -0.10 -4.82
N ILE A 18 -13.91 0.97 -4.62
CA ILE A 18 -13.58 2.31 -5.09
C ILE A 18 -12.33 2.81 -4.38
N THR A 19 -12.29 2.74 -3.04
CA THR A 19 -11.11 3.16 -2.27
C THR A 19 -9.87 2.35 -2.66
N HIS A 20 -10.02 1.03 -2.89
CA HIS A 20 -8.97 0.16 -3.36
C HIS A 20 -8.43 0.53 -4.74
N ALA A 21 -9.31 0.88 -5.68
CA ALA A 21 -8.89 1.35 -7.00
C ALA A 21 -7.96 2.57 -6.88
N PHE A 22 -8.29 3.55 -6.03
CA PHE A 22 -7.47 4.74 -5.84
C PHE A 22 -6.10 4.44 -5.25
N PHE A 23 -6.02 3.75 -4.11
CA PHE A 23 -4.71 3.50 -3.49
C PHE A 23 -3.86 2.52 -4.29
N LYS A 24 -4.46 1.57 -5.02
CA LYS A 24 -3.70 0.70 -5.95
C LYS A 24 -3.20 1.47 -7.16
N ALA A 25 -4.01 2.32 -7.77
CA ALA A 25 -3.57 3.15 -8.89
C ALA A 25 -2.39 4.04 -8.48
N LEU A 26 -2.45 4.65 -7.29
CA LEU A 26 -1.36 5.47 -6.75
C LEU A 26 -0.08 4.64 -6.48
N LEU A 27 -0.20 3.44 -5.91
CA LEU A 27 0.95 2.54 -5.71
C LEU A 27 1.60 2.13 -7.04
N PHE A 28 0.81 1.77 -8.05
CA PHE A 28 1.35 1.38 -9.36
C PHE A 28 1.98 2.56 -10.11
N LEU A 29 1.40 3.75 -10.01
CA LEU A 29 1.99 4.96 -10.58
C LEU A 29 3.35 5.28 -9.93
N CYS A 30 3.43 5.17 -8.60
CA CYS A 30 4.68 5.36 -7.87
C CYS A 30 5.73 4.28 -8.23
N ALA A 31 5.31 3.02 -8.33
CA ALA A 31 6.18 1.93 -8.76
C ALA A 31 6.72 2.17 -10.18
N GLY A 32 5.88 2.59 -11.13
CA GLY A 32 6.30 2.97 -12.48
C GLY A 32 7.33 4.11 -12.48
N SER A 33 7.09 5.15 -11.68
CA SER A 33 8.05 6.26 -11.49
C SER A 33 9.41 5.78 -10.97
N ILE A 34 9.41 4.86 -9.99
CA ILE A 34 10.62 4.27 -9.41
C ILE A 34 11.36 3.44 -10.45
N ILE A 35 10.66 2.56 -11.17
CA ILE A 35 11.25 1.68 -12.19
C ILE A 35 11.95 2.51 -13.27
N ILE A 36 11.34 3.60 -13.74
CA ILE A 36 11.96 4.50 -14.71
C ILE A 36 13.20 5.18 -14.11
N LYS A 37 13.14 5.66 -12.86
CA LYS A 37 14.27 6.30 -12.18
C LYS A 37 15.45 5.33 -11.97
N CYS A 38 15.15 4.06 -11.75
CA CYS A 38 16.09 2.97 -11.54
C CYS A 38 16.50 2.25 -12.84
N HIS A 39 16.33 2.88 -14.01
CA HIS A 39 16.73 2.33 -15.31
C HIS A 39 16.11 0.95 -15.61
N HIS A 40 14.79 0.85 -15.41
CA HIS A 40 14.01 -0.37 -15.60
C HIS A 40 14.33 -1.52 -14.63
N GLU A 41 15.11 -1.27 -13.57
CA GLU A 41 15.31 -2.25 -12.51
C GLU A 41 14.01 -2.41 -11.70
N GLN A 42 13.52 -3.65 -11.62
CA GLN A 42 12.31 -4.02 -10.89
C GLN A 42 12.60 -4.85 -9.64
N ASP A 43 13.81 -5.40 -9.52
CA ASP A 43 14.21 -6.18 -8.36
C ASP A 43 14.41 -5.27 -7.14
N ILE A 44 13.47 -5.32 -6.19
CA ILE A 44 13.50 -4.55 -4.95
C ILE A 44 14.77 -4.75 -4.14
N ARG A 45 15.52 -5.85 -4.34
CA ARG A 45 16.79 -6.10 -3.63
C ARG A 45 17.87 -5.11 -4.06
N LYS A 46 17.82 -4.66 -5.32
CA LYS A 46 18.75 -3.71 -5.96
C LYS A 46 18.26 -2.26 -5.90
N ILE A 47 17.12 -2.00 -5.29
CA ILE A 47 16.54 -0.66 -5.13
C ILE A 47 16.64 -0.27 -3.63
N GLY A 48 17.07 0.95 -3.35
CA GLY A 48 17.16 1.45 -1.98
C GLY A 48 17.45 2.94 -1.87
N GLY A 49 17.18 3.51 -0.70
CA GLY A 49 17.54 4.88 -0.33
C GLY A 49 16.93 5.99 -1.20
N LEU A 50 15.73 5.78 -1.75
CA LEU A 50 15.11 6.73 -2.69
C LEU A 50 14.45 7.95 -2.06
N ARG A 51 14.23 7.99 -0.74
CA ARG A 51 13.51 9.08 -0.05
C ARG A 51 14.03 10.48 -0.40
N LYS A 52 15.35 10.66 -0.47
CA LYS A 52 15.98 11.97 -0.78
C LYS A 52 15.93 12.33 -2.26
N TYR A 53 15.79 11.34 -3.15
CA TYR A 53 15.87 11.53 -4.61
C TYR A 53 14.52 11.55 -5.31
N MET A 54 13.46 11.10 -4.64
CA MET A 54 12.09 11.06 -5.16
C MET A 54 11.09 11.44 -4.06
N PRO A 55 11.15 12.67 -3.51
CA PRO A 55 10.34 13.05 -2.35
C PRO A 55 8.83 13.00 -2.62
N ILE A 56 8.39 13.38 -3.82
CA ILE A 56 6.96 13.32 -4.21
C ILE A 56 6.51 11.85 -4.27
N THR A 57 7.26 10.99 -4.95
CA THR A 57 6.96 9.55 -5.05
C THR A 57 7.01 8.87 -3.69
N TYR A 58 7.92 9.29 -2.81
CA TYR A 58 7.99 8.82 -1.42
C TYR A 58 6.73 9.17 -0.64
N LEU A 59 6.29 10.43 -0.66
CA LEU A 59 5.08 10.87 0.04
C LEU A 59 3.83 10.18 -0.53
N ALA A 60 3.70 10.13 -1.85
CA ALA A 60 2.59 9.48 -2.53
C ALA A 60 2.52 7.98 -2.20
N PHE A 61 3.65 7.27 -2.29
CA PHE A 61 3.73 5.85 -1.94
C PHE A 61 3.45 5.64 -0.44
N MET A 62 3.90 6.53 0.44
CA MET A 62 3.61 6.48 1.87
C MET A 62 2.11 6.59 2.13
N TYR A 63 1.43 7.60 1.59
CA TYR A 63 -0.03 7.76 1.74
C TYR A 63 -0.80 6.56 1.17
N ALA A 64 -0.39 6.07 -0.01
CA ALA A 64 -1.02 4.92 -0.62
C ALA A 64 -0.81 3.63 0.21
N SER A 65 0.39 3.45 0.79
CA SER A 65 0.71 2.32 1.67
C SER A 65 -0.06 2.38 2.98
N LEU A 66 -0.19 3.56 3.59
CA LEU A 66 -1.00 3.76 4.79
C LEU A 66 -2.47 3.42 4.53
N SER A 67 -3.01 3.86 3.39
CA SER A 67 -4.36 3.47 2.98
C SER A 67 -4.47 1.96 2.69
N LEU A 68 -3.45 1.34 2.07
CA LEU A 68 -3.45 -0.08 1.80
C LEU A 68 -3.47 -0.92 3.09
N ILE A 69 -2.69 -0.56 4.12
CA ILE A 69 -2.66 -1.32 5.38
C ILE A 69 -3.88 -1.03 6.27
N GLY A 70 -4.61 0.06 6.00
CA GLY A 70 -5.75 0.49 6.81
C GLY A 70 -5.32 1.30 8.03
N PHE A 71 -4.38 2.24 7.87
CA PHE A 71 -3.99 3.14 8.95
C PHE A 71 -5.16 4.08 9.31
N PRO A 72 -5.41 4.40 10.60
CA PRO A 72 -6.49 5.31 10.99
C PRO A 72 -6.48 6.62 10.19
N ILE A 73 -7.65 7.23 9.99
CA ILE A 73 -7.84 8.47 9.22
C ILE A 73 -7.76 8.26 7.69
N THR A 74 -7.40 7.07 7.19
CA THR A 74 -7.41 6.77 5.74
C THR A 74 -8.73 6.19 5.25
N SER A 75 -9.05 6.37 3.98
CA SER A 75 -10.22 5.73 3.35
C SER A 75 -10.14 4.19 3.36
N GLY A 76 -8.92 3.65 3.33
CA GLY A 76 -8.67 2.22 3.48
C GLY A 76 -9.05 1.68 4.86
N PHE A 77 -8.84 2.47 5.93
CA PHE A 77 -9.30 2.11 7.28
C PHE A 77 -10.82 2.06 7.34
N TYR A 78 -11.50 3.16 6.98
CA TYR A 78 -12.96 3.21 7.05
C TYR A 78 -13.64 2.11 6.23
N SER A 79 -13.11 1.80 5.04
CA SER A 79 -13.68 0.74 4.21
C SER A 79 -13.41 -0.67 4.73
N LYS A 80 -12.20 -0.95 5.24
CA LYS A 80 -11.83 -2.28 5.75
C LYS A 80 -12.46 -2.59 7.10
N GLU A 81 -12.38 -1.65 8.04
CA GLU A 81 -12.95 -1.81 9.38
C GLU A 81 -14.45 -2.05 9.29
N SER A 82 -15.17 -1.26 8.49
CA SER A 82 -16.62 -1.46 8.29
C SER A 82 -16.97 -2.87 7.82
N ILE A 83 -16.14 -3.48 6.96
CA ILE A 83 -16.35 -4.86 6.50
C ILE A 83 -16.09 -5.86 7.62
N ILE A 84 -14.99 -5.69 8.35
CA ILE A 84 -14.59 -6.61 9.43
C ILE A 84 -15.57 -6.56 10.58
N ASP A 85 -15.97 -5.37 11.01
CA ASP A 85 -16.95 -5.16 12.07
C ASP A 85 -18.31 -5.74 11.69
N ALA A 86 -18.78 -5.51 10.47
CA ALA A 86 -20.04 -6.09 10.01
C ALA A 86 -20.00 -7.63 10.01
N ILE A 87 -18.90 -8.23 9.51
CA ILE A 87 -18.73 -9.69 9.50
C ILE A 87 -18.68 -10.26 10.92
N GLY A 88 -18.01 -9.57 11.85
CA GLY A 88 -17.99 -9.95 13.27
C GLY A 88 -19.37 -9.83 13.92
N TYR A 89 -20.10 -8.76 13.63
CA TYR A 89 -21.45 -8.51 14.14
C TYR A 89 -22.46 -9.59 13.74
N PHE A 90 -22.40 -10.08 12.50
CA PHE A 90 -23.26 -11.17 12.02
C PHE A 90 -22.81 -12.57 12.47
N GLY A 91 -21.81 -12.68 13.35
CA GLY A 91 -21.37 -13.95 13.95
C GLY A 91 -20.52 -14.83 13.05
N HIS A 92 -19.94 -14.28 11.97
CA HIS A 92 -19.07 -15.02 11.06
C HIS A 92 -17.62 -15.09 11.58
N THR A 93 -17.40 -15.85 12.65
CA THR A 93 -16.11 -15.91 13.38
C THR A 93 -14.93 -16.33 12.52
N ILE A 94 -15.09 -17.34 11.65
CA ILE A 94 -13.99 -17.83 10.80
C ILE A 94 -13.57 -16.75 9.78
N PRO A 95 -14.49 -16.19 8.95
CA PRO A 95 -14.15 -15.06 8.08
C PRO A 95 -13.56 -13.86 8.80
N TYR A 96 -14.09 -13.52 9.99
CA TYR A 96 -13.57 -12.44 10.81
C TYR A 96 -12.08 -12.64 11.16
N LEU A 97 -11.72 -13.80 11.72
CA LEU A 97 -10.33 -14.12 12.08
C LEU A 97 -9.40 -14.15 10.85
N MET A 98 -9.88 -14.70 9.72
CA MET A 98 -9.12 -14.72 8.47
C MET A 98 -8.84 -13.32 7.93
N LEU A 99 -9.80 -12.39 8.06
CA LEU A 99 -9.63 -11.00 7.64
C LEU A 99 -8.63 -10.25 8.52
N LEU A 100 -8.65 -10.48 9.84
CA LEU A 100 -7.64 -9.91 10.74
C LEU A 100 -6.22 -10.40 10.38
N LEU A 101 -6.07 -11.70 10.12
CA LEU A 101 -4.80 -12.27 9.68
C LEU A 101 -4.35 -11.71 8.32
N SER A 102 -5.29 -11.46 7.41
CA SER A 102 -5.03 -10.83 6.12
C SER A 102 -4.52 -9.38 6.25
N ILE A 103 -5.09 -8.59 7.17
CA ILE A 103 -4.58 -7.23 7.46
C ILE A 103 -3.18 -7.29 8.05
N PHE A 104 -2.94 -8.20 8.98
CA PHE A 104 -1.63 -8.38 9.60
C PHE A 104 -0.56 -8.69 8.55
N THR A 105 -0.79 -9.72 7.72
CA THR A 105 0.14 -10.09 6.64
C THR A 105 0.33 -8.97 5.61
N THR A 106 -0.75 -8.23 5.29
CA THR A 106 -0.68 -7.07 4.40
C THR A 106 0.23 -5.98 4.93
N THR A 107 0.14 -5.71 6.22
CA THR A 107 0.99 -4.73 6.90
C THR A 107 2.46 -5.14 6.87
N LEU A 108 2.76 -6.43 7.11
CA LEU A 108 4.13 -6.94 7.09
C LEU A 108 4.81 -6.81 5.72
N TYR A 109 4.17 -7.26 4.64
CA TYR A 109 4.83 -7.16 3.32
C TYR A 109 4.90 -5.72 2.83
N THR A 110 3.88 -4.90 3.12
CA THR A 110 3.84 -3.49 2.66
C THR A 110 4.91 -2.66 3.36
N SER A 111 5.06 -2.82 4.67
CA SER A 111 6.12 -2.16 5.43
C SER A 111 7.50 -2.60 4.95
N LYS A 112 7.73 -3.90 4.71
CA LYS A 112 8.98 -4.41 4.15
C LYS A 112 9.36 -3.73 2.83
N ILE A 113 8.41 -3.62 1.90
CA ILE A 113 8.65 -2.96 0.60
C ILE A 113 8.96 -1.47 0.81
N PHE A 114 8.14 -0.78 1.60
CA PHE A 114 8.30 0.65 1.87
C PHE A 114 9.68 0.97 2.45
N PHE A 115 10.09 0.26 3.49
CA PHE A 115 11.40 0.46 4.12
C PHE A 115 12.55 0.11 3.18
N LYS A 116 12.47 -1.01 2.45
CA LYS A 116 13.54 -1.43 1.54
C LYS A 116 13.76 -0.43 0.41
N VAL A 117 12.69 0.11 -0.18
CA VAL A 117 12.77 1.00 -1.35
C VAL A 117 13.24 2.41 -0.97
N PHE A 118 12.72 2.97 0.12
CA PHE A 118 12.93 4.39 0.43
C PHE A 118 14.02 4.66 1.47
N PHE A 119 14.32 3.70 2.34
CA PHE A 119 15.30 3.85 3.40
C PHE A 119 16.57 3.03 3.10
N GLY A 120 17.61 3.23 3.91
CA GLY A 120 18.92 2.61 3.71
C GLY A 120 19.79 3.34 2.69
N GLU A 121 20.83 2.65 2.23
CA GLU A 121 21.78 3.21 1.27
C GLU A 121 21.19 3.32 -0.13
N SER A 122 21.55 4.40 -0.81
CA SER A 122 21.10 4.63 -2.17
C SER A 122 21.82 3.73 -3.16
N THR A 123 21.06 2.88 -3.85
CA THR A 123 21.58 2.04 -4.93
C THR A 123 21.71 2.79 -6.26
N LEU A 124 21.27 4.05 -6.33
CA LEU A 124 21.40 4.86 -7.54
C LEU A 124 22.88 5.16 -7.86
N PRO A 125 23.30 5.03 -9.13
CA PRO A 125 24.62 5.49 -9.58
C PRO A 125 24.83 6.97 -9.27
N LYS A 126 26.08 7.38 -8.95
CA LYS A 126 26.41 8.76 -8.55
C LYS A 126 25.89 9.83 -9.54
N LYS A 127 25.91 9.54 -10.85
CA LYS A 127 25.39 10.42 -11.91
C LYS A 127 23.90 10.77 -11.73
N ASN A 128 23.10 9.84 -11.21
CA ASN A 128 21.65 9.99 -11.07
C ASN A 128 21.22 10.66 -9.75
N ARG A 129 22.17 10.94 -8.86
CA ARG A 129 21.95 11.57 -7.54
C ARG A 129 21.83 13.11 -7.62
N MET A 130 22.28 13.73 -8.71
CA MET A 130 22.49 15.19 -8.83
C MET A 130 21.28 16.03 -9.26
N ILE A 131 20.11 15.44 -9.51
CA ILE A 131 18.99 16.17 -10.16
C ILE A 131 18.17 17.03 -9.16
N ILE A 132 18.39 16.93 -7.83
CA ILE A 132 17.57 17.67 -6.83
C ILE A 132 18.43 18.38 -5.76
N LEU A 133 19.74 18.57 -5.98
CA LEU A 133 20.61 19.33 -5.05
C LEU A 133 21.09 20.67 -5.63
N LYS A 134 20.26 21.31 -6.46
CA LYS A 134 20.40 22.73 -6.80
C LYS A 134 19.17 23.47 -6.31
#